data_AF-A0A964HBK2-F1
#
_entry.id   AF-A0A964HBK2-F1
#
_cell.length_a   1.000
_cell.length_b   1.000
_cell.length_c   1.000
_cell.angle_alpha   90.00
_cell.angle_beta   90.00
_cell.angle_gamma   90.00
#
_symmetry.space_group_name_H-M   'P 1'
#
loop_
_entity.id
_entity.type
_entity.pdbx_description
1 polymer ?
#
loop_
_entity_poly.entity_id
_entity_poly.type
_entity_poly.pdbx_seq_one_letter_code
_entity_poly.pdbx_strand_id
1 'polypeptide(L)'
;MKKLHVISLGCPKNRVDSEAIIGRLTADDHRLVADPGDADVVVVNTCGFLRAAADEALSEISAIALMKQDRDLQLVVTGCLVQRMGERLRRMIPAIDVLCG
;
A
#
# COMPACT_ATOMS: atom_id res chain seq x y z
N MET A 1 -3.88 3.08 19.26
CA MET A 1 -2.70 2.88 18.39
C MET A 1 -2.82 1.65 17.47
N LYS A 2 -3.07 1.88 16.17
CA LYS A 2 -3.02 0.83 15.14
C LYS A 2 -1.59 0.62 14.62
N LYS A 3 -1.23 -0.61 14.28
CA LYS A 3 0.06 -0.98 13.68
C LYS A 3 0.03 -0.76 12.17
N LEU A 4 0.97 0.03 11.66
CA LEU A 4 1.08 0.45 10.26
C LEU A 4 2.32 -0.18 9.63
N HIS A 5 2.18 -0.76 8.45
CA HIS A 5 3.30 -1.11 7.57
C HIS A 5 3.17 -0.36 6.25
N VAL A 6 4.29 0.12 5.71
CA VAL A 6 4.32 0.89 4.45
C VAL A 6 5.32 0.29 3.49
N ILE A 7 4.83 -0.10 2.32
CA ILE A 7 5.62 -0.62 1.20
C ILE A 7 5.72 0.49 0.15
N SER A 8 6.94 0.90 -0.20
CA SER A 8 7.20 1.95 -1.19
C SER A 8 7.91 1.38 -2.39
N LEU A 9 7.23 1.35 -3.55
CA LEU A 9 7.74 0.79 -4.80
C LEU A 9 7.89 1.87 -5.87
N GLY A 10 8.89 1.72 -6.74
CA GLY A 10 9.10 2.60 -7.87
C GLY A 10 10.25 3.59 -7.69
N CYS A 11 9.96 4.88 -7.73
CA CYS A 11 10.99 5.91 -7.86
C CYS A 11 11.26 6.66 -6.54
N PRO A 12 12.32 7.50 -6.46
CA PRO A 12 12.63 8.27 -5.26
C PRO A 12 11.47 9.14 -4.75
N LYS A 13 10.57 9.58 -5.65
CA LYS A 13 9.37 10.32 -5.27
C LYS A 13 8.43 9.48 -4.41
N ASN A 14 8.21 8.19 -4.74
CA ASN A 14 7.38 7.31 -3.92
C ASN A 14 7.95 7.13 -2.52
N ARG A 15 9.28 7.10 -2.38
CA ARG A 15 9.93 7.04 -1.06
C ARG A 15 9.65 8.29 -0.25
N VAL A 16 9.87 9.48 -0.81
CA VAL A 16 9.60 10.76 -0.12
C VAL A 16 8.12 10.89 0.24
N ASP A 17 7.22 10.53 -0.69
CA ASP A 17 5.77 10.54 -0.44
C ASP A 17 5.39 9.54 0.69
N SER A 18 6.05 8.37 0.75
CA SER A 18 5.84 7.38 1.82
C SER A 18 6.34 7.87 3.17
N GLU A 19 7.49 8.54 3.23
CA GLU A 19 8.01 9.18 4.45
C GLU A 19 7.02 10.24 4.98
N ALA A 20 6.39 11.01 4.08
CA ALA A 20 5.34 11.96 4.45
C ALA A 20 4.06 11.27 4.97
N ILE A 21 3.64 10.15 4.36
CA ILE A 21 2.52 9.32 4.83
C ILE A 21 2.80 8.78 6.24
N ILE A 22 4.00 8.21 6.46
CA ILE A 22 4.43 7.70 7.75
C ILE A 22 4.41 8.81 8.80
N GLY A 23 4.98 9.99 8.49
CA GLY A 23 5.02 11.12 9.41
C GLY A 23 3.63 11.59 9.85
N ARG A 24 2.65 11.62 8.94
CA ARG A 24 1.26 11.98 9.26
C ARG A 24 0.58 10.92 10.11
N LEU A 25 0.63 9.65 9.70
CA LEU A 25 -0.07 8.57 10.40
C LEU A 25 0.52 8.32 11.80
N THR A 26 1.83 8.46 11.97
CA THR A 26 2.47 8.35 13.28
C THR A 26 2.14 9.52 14.21
N ALA A 27 1.92 10.73 13.68
CA ALA A 27 1.37 11.84 14.44
C ALA A 27 -0.10 11.59 14.87
N ASP A 28 -0.85 10.82 14.07
CA ASP A 28 -2.23 10.40 14.34
C ASP A 28 -2.31 9.05 15.10
N ASP A 29 -1.41 8.79 16.06
CA ASP A 29 -1.39 7.60 16.93
C ASP A 29 -1.33 6.24 16.17
N HIS A 30 -0.62 6.17 15.04
CA HIS A 30 -0.23 4.88 14.44
C HIS A 30 1.21 4.50 14.80
N ARG A 31 1.48 3.20 14.92
CA ARG A 31 2.82 2.66 15.17
C ARG A 31 3.37 1.96 13.94
N LEU A 32 4.52 2.40 13.45
CA LEU A 32 5.20 1.71 12.37
C LEU A 32 5.71 0.33 12.83
N VAL A 33 5.44 -0.70 12.02
CA VAL A 33 5.97 -2.07 12.19
C VAL A 33 6.73 -2.50 10.94
N ALA A 34 7.77 -3.32 11.14
CA ALA A 34 8.64 -3.77 10.07
C ALA A 34 8.03 -4.86 9.21
N ASP A 35 7.15 -5.69 9.78
CA ASP A 35 6.54 -6.84 9.11
C ASP A 35 5.05 -6.56 8.83
N PRO A 36 4.53 -6.78 7.60
CA PRO A 36 3.10 -6.72 7.31
C PRO A 36 2.27 -7.74 8.11
N GLY A 37 2.90 -8.84 8.54
CA GLY A 37 2.38 -9.84 9.46
C GLY A 37 1.95 -9.28 10.82
N ASP A 38 2.58 -8.19 11.26
CA ASP A 38 2.24 -7.50 12.51
C ASP A 38 1.27 -6.33 12.31
N ALA A 39 0.98 -5.94 11.07
CA ALA A 39 0.24 -4.71 10.79
C ALA A 39 -1.29 -4.90 10.87
N ASP A 40 -1.97 -3.86 11.34
CA ASP A 40 -3.43 -3.69 11.22
C ASP A 40 -3.76 -2.94 9.91
N VAL A 41 -2.82 -2.14 9.39
CA VAL A 41 -2.95 -1.39 8.15
C VAL A 41 -1.67 -1.53 7.32
N VAL A 42 -1.80 -1.92 6.05
CA VAL A 42 -0.71 -1.96 5.07
C VAL A 42 -0.99 -0.94 3.97
N VAL A 43 -0.04 -0.02 3.77
CA VAL A 43 -0.07 0.96 2.68
C VAL A 43 0.94 0.55 1.61
N VAL A 44 0.49 0.31 0.38
CA VAL A 44 1.34 0.09 -0.79
C VAL A 44 1.36 1.35 -1.64
N ASN A 45 2.44 2.12 -1.60
CA ASN A 45 2.65 3.30 -2.43
C ASN A 45 3.51 2.95 -3.64
N THR A 46 3.00 3.13 -4.85
CA THR A 46 3.69 2.65 -6.06
C THR A 46 3.61 3.58 -7.27
N CYS A 47 4.63 3.48 -8.13
CA CYS A 47 4.74 4.22 -9.37
C CYS A 47 3.93 3.57 -10.50
N GLY A 48 3.12 4.36 -11.20
CA GLY A 48 2.40 3.91 -12.40
C GLY A 48 3.21 4.02 -13.69
N PHE A 49 4.40 4.63 -13.68
CA PHE A 49 5.19 4.90 -14.89
C PHE A 49 6.29 3.88 -15.16
N LEU A 50 6.85 3.29 -14.11
CA LEU A 50 7.85 2.25 -14.24
C LEU A 50 7.16 0.89 -14.33
N ARG A 51 7.31 0.22 -15.47
CA ARG A 51 6.67 -1.08 -15.69
C ARG A 51 7.08 -2.12 -14.64
N ALA A 52 8.38 -2.17 -14.30
CA ALA A 52 8.88 -3.05 -13.24
C ALA A 52 8.19 -2.81 -11.90
N ALA A 53 7.97 -1.54 -11.52
CA ALA A 53 7.29 -1.18 -10.28
C ALA A 53 5.79 -1.52 -10.31
N ALA A 54 5.15 -1.45 -11.47
CA ALA A 54 3.76 -1.86 -11.64
C ALA A 54 3.60 -3.38 -11.50
N ASP A 55 4.49 -4.16 -12.12
CA ASP A 55 4.47 -5.62 -12.03
C ASP A 55 4.76 -6.09 -10.59
N GLU A 56 5.76 -5.49 -9.94
CA GLU A 56 6.09 -5.74 -8.52
C GLU A 56 4.92 -5.36 -7.59
N ALA A 57 4.29 -4.20 -7.81
CA ALA A 57 3.15 -3.77 -7.02
C ALA A 57 1.96 -4.72 -7.15
N LEU A 58 1.67 -5.24 -8.34
CA LEU A 58 0.60 -6.23 -8.50
C LEU A 58 0.87 -7.50 -7.69
N SER A 59 2.13 -7.95 -7.67
CA SER A 59 2.55 -9.09 -6.85
C SER A 59 2.38 -8.81 -5.35
N GLU A 60 2.89 -7.68 -4.87
CA GLU A 60 2.81 -7.27 -3.46
C GLU A 60 1.36 -7.06 -2.98
N ILE A 61 0.55 -6.32 -3.75
CA ILE A 61 -0.86 -6.10 -3.41
C ILE A 61 -1.61 -7.43 -3.35
N SER A 62 -1.31 -8.38 -4.25
CA SER A 62 -1.92 -9.71 -4.23
C SER A 62 -1.48 -10.54 -3.03
N ALA A 63 -0.20 -10.46 -2.64
CA ALA A 63 0.32 -11.15 -1.46
C ALA A 63 -0.32 -10.62 -0.17
N ILE A 64 -0.46 -9.30 -0.02
CA ILE A 64 -1.15 -8.68 1.12
C ILE A 64 -2.65 -9.00 1.10
N ALA A 65 -3.29 -8.99 -0.07
CA ALA A 65 -4.68 -9.39 -0.21
C ALA A 65 -4.93 -10.84 0.23
N LEU A 66 -4.01 -11.76 -0.07
CA LEU A 66 -4.05 -13.13 0.41
C LEU A 66 -3.87 -13.20 1.93
N MET A 67 -2.89 -12.47 2.48
CA MET A 67 -2.64 -12.40 3.93
C MET A 67 -3.85 -11.86 4.71
N LYS A 68 -4.65 -10.98 4.11
CA LYS A 68 -5.87 -10.41 4.70
C LYS A 68 -7.02 -11.42 4.85
N GLN A 69 -7.04 -12.54 4.10
CA GLN A 69 -8.21 -13.44 4.09
C GLN A 69 -8.60 -13.96 5.48
N ASP A 70 -7.62 -14.18 6.35
CA ASP A 70 -7.81 -14.69 7.72
C ASP A 70 -7.50 -13.63 8.81
N ARG A 71 -7.42 -12.35 8.44
CA ARG A 71 -6.96 -11.27 9.33
C ARG A 71 -7.77 -9.99 9.17
N ASP A 72 -8.00 -9.29 10.29
CA ASP A 72 -8.54 -7.92 10.27
C ASP A 72 -7.44 -6.92 9.88
N LEU A 73 -7.02 -6.95 8.62
CA LEU A 73 -5.96 -6.12 8.05
C LEU A 73 -6.56 -5.18 7.00
N GLN A 74 -6.27 -3.88 7.06
CA GLN A 74 -6.67 -2.93 6.01
C GLN A 74 -5.59 -2.80 4.94
N LEU A 75 -5.95 -3.01 3.68
CA LEU A 75 -5.08 -2.85 2.50
C LEU A 75 -5.40 -1.53 1.78
N VAL A 76 -4.46 -0.61 1.85
CA VAL A 76 -4.51 0.69 1.17
C VAL A 76 -3.50 0.69 0.04
N VAL A 77 -3.94 1.00 -1.17
CA VAL A 77 -3.05 1.17 -2.33
C VAL A 77 -3.06 2.63 -2.75
N THR A 78 -1.88 3.21 -2.91
CA THR A 78 -1.71 4.64 -3.24
C THR A 78 -0.63 4.89 -4.30
N GLY A 79 -0.59 6.13 -4.79
CA GLY A 79 0.42 6.63 -5.72
C GLY A 79 -0.02 6.59 -7.18
N CYS A 80 0.92 6.94 -8.08
CA CYS A 80 0.63 7.17 -9.50
C CYS A 80 0.04 5.95 -10.24
N LEU A 81 0.22 4.72 -9.72
CA LEU A 81 -0.41 3.54 -10.31
C LEU A 81 -1.94 3.58 -10.16
N VAL A 82 -2.45 4.07 -9.03
CA VAL A 82 -3.89 4.16 -8.77
C VAL A 82 -4.55 5.14 -9.73
N GLN A 83 -3.92 6.28 -10.00
CA GLN A 83 -4.41 7.25 -10.98
C GLN A 83 -4.57 6.65 -12.39
N ARG A 84 -3.72 5.68 -12.75
CA ARG A 84 -3.69 5.06 -14.08
C ARG A 84 -4.52 3.79 -14.19
N MET A 85 -4.58 3.01 -13.10
CA MET A 85 -5.11 1.65 -13.11
C MET A 85 -6.12 1.38 -11.99
N GLY A 86 -6.57 2.39 -11.24
CA GLY A 86 -7.44 2.21 -10.06
C GLY A 86 -8.68 1.36 -10.31
N GLU A 87 -9.44 1.65 -11.37
CA GLU A 87 -10.62 0.86 -11.76
C GLU A 87 -10.28 -0.59 -12.14
N ARG A 88 -9.10 -0.82 -12.69
CA ARG A 88 -8.63 -2.16 -13.03
C ARG A 88 -8.14 -2.89 -11.77
N LEU A 89 -7.42 -2.22 -10.88
CA LEU A 89 -6.97 -2.75 -9.59
C LEU A 89 -8.16 -3.19 -8.74
N ARG A 90 -9.20 -2.35 -8.64
CA ARG A 90 -10.43 -2.66 -7.88
C ARG A 90 -11.14 -3.91 -8.42
N ARG A 91 -11.16 -4.10 -9.74
CA ARG A 91 -11.74 -5.29 -10.38
C ARG A 91 -10.87 -6.53 -10.25
N MET A 92 -9.55 -6.39 -10.36
CA MET A 92 -8.61 -7.52 -10.27
C MET A 92 -8.42 -8.01 -8.85
N ILE A 93 -8.40 -7.09 -7.87
CA ILE A 93 -8.12 -7.37 -6.47
C ILE A 93 -9.20 -6.69 -5.61
N PRO A 94 -10.40 -7.30 -5.48
CA PRO A 94 -11.50 -6.73 -4.70
C PRO A 94 -11.22 -6.57 -3.20
N ALA A 95 -10.15 -7.23 -2.70
CA ALA A 95 -9.72 -7.15 -1.31
C ALA A 95 -9.02 -5.83 -0.93
N ILE A 96 -8.76 -4.95 -1.90
CA ILE A 96 -8.26 -3.59 -1.62
C ILE A 96 -9.38 -2.78 -0.97
N ASP A 97 -9.16 -2.30 0.25
CA ASP A 97 -10.15 -1.50 0.98
C ASP A 97 -10.19 -0.04 0.49
N VAL A 98 -9.01 0.52 0.19
CA VAL A 98 -8.87 1.93 -0.18
C VAL A 98 -7.90 2.07 -1.35
N LEU A 99 -8.33 2.84 -2.35
CA LEU A 99 -7.50 3.33 -3.45
C LEU A 99 -7.38 4.85 -3.32
N CYS A 100 -6.14 5.35 -3.27
CA CYS A 100 -5.85 6.79 -3.19
C CYS A 100 -4.89 7.19 -4.32
N GLY A 101 -5.34 8.04 -5.24
CA GLY A 101 -4.57 8.44 -6.44
C GLY A 101 -4.07 9.86 -6.34
#